data_AF-A0AAW0DEF5-F1
#
_entry.id   AF-A0AAW0DEF5-F1
#
_cell.length_a   1.000
_cell.length_b   1.000
_cell.length_c   1.000
_cell.angle_alpha   90.00
_cell.angle_beta   90.00
_cell.angle_gamma   90.00
#
_symmetry.space_group_name_H-M   'P 1'
#
loop_
_entity.id
_entity.type
_entity.pdbx_description
1 polymer ?
#
loop_
_entity_poly.entity_id
_entity_poly.type
_entity_poly.pdbx_seq_one_letter_code
_entity_poly.pdbx_strand_id
1 'polypeptide(L)'
;MNHWGPQSQMHYYQRPQPPPPPRQLVGLSAQYANHHHPITLQLRETVTAMEGDMPIVDVVSGRPLIHCKGKIASPKGRKEFLDPYGNPLFIVKRKTKLSASTTYEGYTPDERILLFTIKSTFAFIEGAKMTASFRNIDGQDVVLSLYGDFKARSVRFTILDVGNANDTPQASILMNGQPVASLARNSPTPAQIVFGGETYYLTVEPGVDAPLIAAICLCIDEKEFENDWTTTAMFWAI
;
A
#
# COMPACT_ATOMS: atom_id res chain seq x y z
N MET A 1 -53.85 -40.20 41.06
CA MET A 1 -52.66 -40.54 40.25
C MET A 1 -52.85 -39.86 38.91
N ASN A 2 -52.30 -38.66 38.76
CA ASN A 2 -52.48 -37.85 37.55
C ASN A 2 -51.14 -37.82 36.82
N HIS A 3 -51.08 -38.46 35.65
CA HIS A 3 -49.88 -38.57 34.82
C HIS A 3 -49.66 -37.30 33.99
N TRP A 4 -48.38 -36.96 33.88
CA TRP A 4 -47.79 -35.81 33.23
C TRP A 4 -48.06 -35.76 31.72
N GLY A 5 -48.35 -34.56 31.19
CA GLY A 5 -48.32 -34.26 29.76
C GLY A 5 -46.90 -33.98 29.26
N PRO A 6 -46.62 -34.13 27.96
CA PRO A 6 -45.27 -33.97 27.41
C PRO A 6 -44.84 -32.50 27.42
N GLN A 7 -43.65 -32.23 27.97
CA GLN A 7 -42.96 -30.94 27.88
C GLN A 7 -42.65 -30.62 26.42
N SER A 8 -43.34 -29.65 25.86
CA SER A 8 -43.00 -29.03 24.58
C SER A 8 -41.65 -28.31 24.72
N GLN A 9 -40.60 -28.86 24.10
CA GLN A 9 -39.31 -28.21 23.96
C GLN A 9 -39.45 -26.99 23.03
N MET A 10 -39.31 -25.80 23.59
CA MET A 10 -39.19 -24.56 22.84
C MET A 10 -37.82 -24.53 22.17
N HIS A 11 -37.75 -24.93 20.90
CA HIS A 11 -36.59 -24.69 20.06
C HIS A 11 -36.51 -23.17 19.80
N TYR A 12 -35.55 -22.49 20.44
CA TYR A 12 -35.21 -21.13 20.08
C TYR A 12 -34.67 -21.15 18.65
N TYR A 13 -35.50 -20.72 17.69
CA TYR A 13 -35.03 -20.37 16.36
C TYR A 13 -34.02 -19.23 16.51
N GLN A 14 -32.73 -19.53 16.38
CA GLN A 14 -31.72 -18.51 16.13
C GLN A 14 -32.13 -17.78 14.86
N ARG A 15 -32.50 -16.50 14.98
CA ARG A 15 -32.73 -15.67 13.79
C ARG A 15 -31.47 -15.70 12.94
N PRO A 16 -31.58 -15.93 11.61
CA PRO A 16 -30.44 -15.80 10.71
C PRO A 16 -29.79 -14.44 10.97
N GLN A 17 -28.50 -14.43 11.30
CA GLN A 17 -27.79 -13.16 11.43
C GLN A 17 -27.81 -12.48 10.05
N PRO A 18 -28.05 -11.16 9.99
CA PRO A 18 -27.94 -10.44 8.73
C PRO A 18 -26.53 -10.66 8.16
N PRO A 19 -26.41 -10.79 6.83
CA PRO A 19 -25.10 -10.91 6.21
C PRO A 19 -24.25 -9.71 6.63
N PRO A 20 -22.93 -9.91 6.87
CA PRO A 20 -22.05 -8.80 7.16
C PRO A 20 -22.16 -7.76 6.04
N PRO A 21 -22.00 -6.46 6.36
CA PRO A 21 -22.05 -5.42 5.34
C PRO A 21 -21.02 -5.72 4.24
N PRO A 22 -21.31 -5.36 2.98
CA PRO A 22 -20.35 -5.48 1.89
C PRO A 22 -19.05 -4.78 2.29
N ARG A 23 -17.90 -5.46 2.11
CA ARG A 23 -16.60 -4.83 2.32
C ARG A 23 -16.43 -3.70 1.30
N GLN A 24 -16.07 -2.51 1.76
CA GLN A 24 -15.73 -1.42 0.86
C GLN A 24 -14.37 -1.71 0.24
N LEU A 25 -14.32 -1.69 -1.09
CA LEU A 25 -13.06 -1.85 -1.82
C LEU A 25 -12.35 -0.50 -1.87
N VAL A 26 -11.04 -0.53 -1.65
CA VAL A 26 -10.18 0.65 -1.63
C VAL A 26 -9.07 0.49 -2.65
N GLY A 27 -9.05 1.35 -3.66
CA GLY A 27 -7.96 1.42 -4.63
C GLY A 27 -8.38 1.88 -6.02
N LEU A 28 -7.64 1.43 -7.04
CA LEU A 28 -7.87 1.80 -8.44
C LEU A 28 -8.64 0.70 -9.19
N SER A 29 -8.48 -0.55 -8.78
CA SER A 29 -9.04 -1.71 -9.48
C SER A 29 -9.67 -2.72 -8.53
N ALA A 30 -10.95 -3.02 -8.77
CA ALA A 30 -11.67 -4.05 -8.02
C ALA A 30 -11.00 -5.43 -8.16
N GLN A 31 -10.37 -5.73 -9.31
CA GLN A 31 -9.63 -6.99 -9.51
C GLN A 31 -8.52 -7.18 -8.48
N TYR A 32 -7.83 -6.11 -8.11
CA TYR A 32 -6.68 -6.16 -7.20
C TYR A 32 -7.02 -5.82 -5.76
N ALA A 33 -8.21 -5.25 -5.51
CA ALA A 33 -8.75 -5.01 -4.19
C ALA A 33 -9.62 -6.17 -3.67
N ASN A 34 -10.25 -6.96 -4.55
CA ASN A 34 -11.23 -7.99 -4.19
C ASN A 34 -10.56 -9.31 -3.73
N HIS A 35 -9.77 -9.23 -2.67
CA HIS A 35 -9.22 -10.39 -1.97
C HIS A 35 -9.78 -10.49 -0.56
N HIS A 36 -9.96 -11.72 -0.08
CA HIS A 36 -10.67 -12.00 1.18
C HIS A 36 -9.76 -12.16 2.39
N HIS A 37 -8.46 -12.32 2.16
CA HIS A 37 -7.42 -12.56 3.15
C HIS A 37 -6.25 -11.60 2.92
N PRO A 38 -5.51 -11.19 3.96
CA PRO A 38 -4.36 -10.34 3.77
C PRO A 38 -3.36 -10.94 2.78
N ILE A 39 -2.85 -10.13 1.87
CA ILE A 39 -1.81 -10.52 0.92
C ILE A 39 -0.49 -9.96 1.41
N THR A 40 0.51 -10.82 1.60
CA THR A 40 1.86 -10.38 1.93
C THR A 40 2.74 -10.43 0.68
N LEU A 41 3.24 -9.27 0.27
CA LEU A 41 4.12 -9.09 -0.87
C LEU A 41 5.57 -9.01 -0.42
N GLN A 42 6.46 -9.76 -1.07
CA GLN A 42 7.90 -9.60 -0.96
C GLN A 42 8.35 -8.52 -1.95
N LEU A 43 8.88 -7.41 -1.43
CA LEU A 43 9.47 -6.33 -2.20
C LEU A 43 10.98 -6.35 -2.00
N ARG A 44 11.73 -6.21 -3.10
CA ARG A 44 13.20 -6.16 -3.06
C ARG A 44 13.65 -4.73 -2.78
N GLU A 45 14.61 -4.55 -1.89
CA GLU A 45 15.19 -3.23 -1.63
C GLU A 45 15.90 -2.74 -2.90
N THR A 46 15.61 -1.49 -3.22
CA THR A 46 15.96 -0.77 -4.44
C THR A 46 17.46 -0.83 -4.80
N VAL A 47 18.36 -1.09 -3.85
CA VAL A 47 19.83 -1.09 -4.08
C VAL A 47 20.32 -2.22 -5.00
N THR A 48 19.50 -3.25 -5.28
CA THR A 48 19.95 -4.43 -6.05
C THR A 48 19.25 -4.65 -7.41
N ALA A 49 18.39 -3.73 -7.86
CA ALA A 49 17.73 -3.82 -9.17
C ALA A 49 18.36 -2.85 -10.19
N MET A 50 19.64 -3.02 -10.50
CA MET A 50 20.18 -2.45 -11.74
C MET A 50 19.68 -3.29 -12.92
N GLU A 51 18.85 -2.65 -13.77
CA GLU A 51 18.05 -3.22 -14.88
C GLU A 51 16.85 -4.07 -14.39
N GLY A 52 15.62 -3.58 -14.45
CA GLY A 52 14.83 -3.27 -15.66
C GLY A 52 13.44 -3.93 -15.57
N ASP A 53 13.32 -4.98 -14.76
CA ASP A 53 12.07 -5.67 -14.40
C ASP A 53 12.19 -6.28 -12.99
N MET A 54 11.30 -5.89 -12.08
CA MET A 54 11.27 -6.36 -10.70
C MET A 54 9.94 -7.04 -10.40
N PRO A 55 9.91 -8.37 -10.22
CA PRO A 55 8.71 -9.06 -9.77
C PRO A 55 8.43 -8.69 -8.29
N ILE A 56 7.15 -8.44 -8.00
CA ILE A 56 6.63 -8.28 -6.65
C ILE A 56 5.77 -9.51 -6.39
N VAL A 57 6.19 -10.34 -5.45
CA VAL A 57 5.70 -11.71 -5.28
C VAL A 57 4.77 -11.79 -4.08
N ASP A 58 3.62 -12.43 -4.25
CA ASP A 58 2.83 -12.88 -3.10
C ASP A 58 3.54 -14.08 -2.45
N VAL A 59 3.92 -13.93 -1.18
CA VAL A 59 4.70 -14.93 -0.43
C VAL A 59 3.92 -16.21 -0.17
N VAL A 60 2.58 -16.16 -0.16
CA VAL A 60 1.75 -17.33 0.09
C VAL A 60 1.71 -18.21 -1.16
N SER A 61 1.48 -17.62 -2.32
CA SER A 61 1.45 -18.36 -3.59
C SER A 61 2.84 -18.61 -4.18
N GLY A 62 3.85 -17.84 -3.78
CA GLY A 62 5.20 -17.86 -4.35
C GLY A 62 5.25 -17.34 -5.80
N ARG A 63 4.18 -16.69 -6.27
CA ARG A 63 4.03 -16.22 -7.66
C ARG A 63 4.07 -14.69 -7.74
N PRO A 64 4.60 -14.10 -8.83
CA PRO A 64 4.49 -12.67 -9.06
C PRO A 64 3.02 -12.24 -9.07
N LEU A 65 2.69 -11.22 -8.27
CA LEU A 65 1.41 -10.52 -8.35
C LEU A 65 1.47 -9.45 -9.44
N ILE A 66 2.59 -8.73 -9.52
CA ILE A 66 2.86 -7.65 -10.47
C ILE A 66 4.36 -7.55 -10.75
N HIS A 67 4.69 -6.83 -11.82
CA HIS A 67 6.04 -6.43 -12.17
C HIS A 67 6.19 -4.91 -12.11
N CYS A 68 7.32 -4.43 -11.61
CA CYS A 68 7.73 -3.03 -11.67
C CYS A 68 8.93 -2.90 -12.61
N LYS A 69 8.73 -2.27 -13.77
CA LYS A 69 9.79 -2.01 -14.76
C LYS A 69 10.21 -0.55 -14.70
N GLY A 70 11.52 -0.29 -14.63
CA GLY A 70 12.06 1.06 -14.68
C GLY A 70 13.41 1.20 -13.98
N LYS A 71 14.17 2.23 -14.37
CA LYS A 71 15.44 2.56 -13.72
C LYS A 71 15.18 3.43 -12.49
N ILE A 72 15.74 3.00 -11.36
CA ILE A 72 15.64 3.66 -10.06
C ILE A 72 16.27 5.06 -10.11
N ALA A 73 17.43 5.21 -10.76
CA ALA A 73 18.13 6.49 -10.92
C ALA A 73 17.88 7.13 -12.30
N SER A 74 16.64 7.14 -12.77
CA SER A 74 16.26 7.89 -13.97
C SER A 74 15.89 9.34 -13.59
N PRO A 75 16.44 10.38 -14.25
CA PRO A 75 16.05 11.78 -14.00
C PRO A 75 14.55 12.05 -14.17
N LYS A 76 13.82 11.19 -14.92
CA LYS A 76 12.36 11.26 -15.08
C LYS A 76 11.58 10.36 -14.12
N GLY A 77 12.26 9.48 -13.38
CA GLY A 77 11.67 8.59 -12.37
C GLY A 77 10.58 7.63 -12.87
N ARG A 78 10.47 7.40 -14.18
CA ARG A 78 9.37 6.65 -14.80
C ARG A 78 9.47 5.15 -14.48
N LYS A 79 8.39 4.60 -13.92
CA LYS A 79 8.21 3.18 -13.60
C LYS A 79 6.88 2.69 -14.16
N GLU A 80 6.88 1.55 -14.81
CA GLU A 80 5.68 0.88 -15.29
C GLU A 80 5.34 -0.26 -14.34
N PHE A 81 4.08 -0.33 -13.91
CA PHE A 81 3.54 -1.44 -13.15
C PHE A 81 2.71 -2.29 -14.09
N LEU A 82 3.00 -3.60 -14.13
CA LEU A 82 2.37 -4.55 -15.04
C LEU A 82 1.82 -5.74 -14.27
N ASP A 83 0.80 -6.39 -14.82
CA ASP A 83 0.39 -7.70 -14.34
C ASP A 83 1.44 -8.79 -14.68
N PRO A 84 1.28 -10.03 -14.18
CA PRO A 84 2.22 -11.11 -14.44
C PRO A 84 2.31 -11.55 -15.92
N TYR A 85 1.37 -11.11 -16.75
CA TYR A 85 1.32 -11.39 -18.19
C TYR A 85 1.92 -10.25 -19.02
N GLY A 86 2.37 -9.17 -18.38
CA GLY A 86 2.95 -8.00 -19.03
C GLY A 86 1.94 -6.96 -19.50
N ASN A 87 0.66 -7.05 -19.08
CA ASN A 87 -0.30 -6.00 -19.36
C ASN A 87 -0.06 -4.81 -18.40
N PRO A 88 0.02 -3.57 -18.92
CA PRO A 88 0.30 -2.42 -18.08
C PRO A 88 -0.91 -2.04 -17.22
N LEU A 89 -0.68 -1.81 -15.93
CA LEU A 89 -1.66 -1.35 -14.96
C LEU A 89 -1.67 0.17 -14.85
N PHE A 90 -0.50 0.75 -14.57
CA PHE A 90 -0.30 2.19 -14.46
C PHE A 90 1.18 2.55 -14.55
N ILE A 91 1.45 3.84 -14.75
CA ILE A 91 2.79 4.40 -14.86
C ILE A 91 3.00 5.41 -13.74
N VAL A 92 4.08 5.26 -12.98
CA VAL A 92 4.48 6.22 -11.95
C VAL A 92 5.61 7.08 -12.48
N LYS A 93 5.51 8.39 -12.28
CA LYS A 93 6.54 9.36 -12.63
C LYS A 93 6.87 10.25 -11.45
N ARG A 94 8.13 10.63 -11.33
CA ARG A 94 8.55 11.68 -10.40
C ARG A 94 8.33 13.03 -11.04
N LYS A 95 7.68 13.95 -10.32
CA LYS A 95 7.55 15.34 -10.69
C LYS A 95 8.59 16.16 -9.94
N THR A 96 9.63 16.59 -10.64
CA THR A 96 10.65 17.49 -10.07
C THR A 96 10.06 18.88 -9.95
N LYS A 97 9.88 19.38 -8.73
CA LYS A 97 9.62 20.80 -8.45
C LYS A 97 10.88 21.44 -7.86
N LEU A 98 11.06 22.73 -8.11
CA LEU A 98 12.18 23.57 -7.66
C LEU A 98 12.22 23.79 -6.12
N SER A 99 11.33 23.14 -5.36
CA SER A 99 11.27 23.22 -3.89
C SER A 99 11.35 21.82 -3.27
N ALA A 100 11.80 21.76 -2.02
CA ALA A 100 12.24 20.55 -1.33
C ALA A 100 11.25 19.36 -1.32
N SER A 101 9.96 19.55 -1.62
CA SER A 101 8.94 18.49 -1.63
C SER A 101 8.96 17.62 -2.90
N THR A 102 9.31 16.34 -2.76
CA THR A 102 9.17 15.32 -3.82
C THR A 102 7.69 14.98 -4.04
N THR A 103 7.24 14.96 -5.30
CA THR A 103 5.90 14.48 -5.69
C THR A 103 6.05 13.36 -6.73
N TYR A 104 5.28 12.30 -6.58
CA TYR A 104 5.10 11.26 -7.60
C TYR A 104 3.66 11.27 -8.12
N GLU A 105 3.49 11.04 -9.40
CA GLU A 105 2.19 11.02 -10.08
C GLU A 105 2.03 9.68 -10.79
N GLY A 106 0.92 9.00 -10.52
CA GLY A 106 0.51 7.75 -11.17
C GLY A 106 -0.50 8.02 -12.27
N TYR A 107 -0.31 7.44 -13.45
CA TYR A 107 -1.15 7.66 -14.63
C TYR A 107 -1.64 6.34 -15.22
N THR A 108 -2.69 6.42 -16.04
CA THR A 108 -3.06 5.34 -16.96
C THR A 108 -1.89 4.94 -17.85
N PRO A 109 -1.88 3.71 -18.41
CA PRO A 109 -0.82 3.25 -19.30
C PRO A 109 -0.55 4.13 -20.52
N ASP A 110 -1.56 4.84 -21.02
CA ASP A 110 -1.43 5.83 -22.10
C ASP A 110 -0.97 7.22 -21.63
N GLU A 111 -0.71 7.36 -20.33
CA GLU A 111 -0.24 8.56 -19.64
C GLU A 111 -1.19 9.77 -19.72
N ARG A 112 -2.47 9.56 -20.06
CA ARG A 112 -3.45 10.64 -20.26
C ARG A 112 -4.21 11.04 -19.00
N ILE A 113 -4.51 10.07 -18.13
CA ILE A 113 -5.36 10.28 -16.95
C ILE A 113 -4.51 10.10 -15.70
N LEU A 114 -4.51 11.12 -14.82
CA LEU A 114 -3.91 11.02 -13.49
C LEU A 114 -4.80 10.12 -12.61
N LEU A 115 -4.21 9.05 -12.09
CA LEU A 115 -4.88 8.08 -11.22
C LEU A 115 -4.64 8.39 -9.75
N PHE A 116 -3.40 8.76 -9.40
CA PHE A 116 -3.03 9.05 -8.01
C PHE A 116 -1.84 10.01 -7.91
N THR A 117 -1.69 10.64 -6.75
CA THR A 117 -0.57 11.52 -6.43
C THR A 117 0.00 11.16 -5.07
N ILE A 118 1.33 11.04 -4.96
CA ILE A 118 2.04 10.82 -3.71
C ILE A 118 2.87 12.07 -3.41
N LYS A 119 2.70 12.68 -2.24
CA LYS A 119 3.43 13.87 -1.83
C LYS A 119 4.22 13.59 -0.57
N SER A 120 5.50 13.99 -0.59
CA SER A 120 6.25 14.14 0.64
C SER A 120 5.87 15.46 1.32
N THR A 121 5.40 15.36 2.55
CA THR A 121 5.14 16.50 3.42
C THR A 121 6.39 16.81 4.23
N PHE A 122 6.94 18.02 4.13
CA PHE A 122 8.00 18.46 5.05
C PHE A 122 7.40 18.56 6.44
N ALA A 123 7.89 17.70 7.33
CA ALA A 123 7.43 17.55 8.70
C ALA A 123 7.71 18.81 9.51
N PHE A 124 6.72 19.68 9.63
CA PHE A 124 6.66 20.69 10.70
C PHE A 124 5.63 20.32 11.78
N ILE A 125 4.82 19.28 11.58
CA ILE A 125 3.80 18.82 12.53
C ILE A 125 3.83 17.29 12.58
N GLU A 126 3.88 16.73 13.78
CA GLU A 126 4.08 15.32 14.11
C GLU A 126 3.19 14.34 13.32
N GLY A 127 3.82 13.42 12.58
CA GLY A 127 3.21 12.12 12.28
C GLY A 127 3.34 11.60 10.85
N ALA A 128 2.84 12.34 9.85
CA ALA A 128 2.77 11.84 8.48
C ALA A 128 4.01 12.24 7.64
N LYS A 129 4.78 11.25 7.18
CA LYS A 129 5.95 11.48 6.30
C LYS A 129 5.55 11.68 4.84
N MET A 130 4.43 11.08 4.42
CA MET A 130 3.85 11.19 3.08
C MET A 130 2.33 11.02 3.08
N THR A 131 1.70 11.55 2.02
CA THR A 131 0.29 11.29 1.70
C THR A 131 0.15 10.78 0.27
N ALA A 132 -0.78 9.86 0.05
CA ALA A 132 -1.20 9.40 -1.28
C ALA A 132 -2.67 9.72 -1.50
N SER A 133 -3.02 10.38 -2.59
CA SER A 133 -4.40 10.77 -2.92
C SER A 133 -4.82 10.16 -4.24
N PHE A 134 -6.03 9.60 -4.31
CA PHE A 134 -6.58 8.99 -5.53
C PHE A 134 -8.10 8.99 -5.49
N ARG A 135 -8.72 8.72 -6.64
CA ARG A 135 -10.16 8.49 -6.73
C ARG A 135 -10.43 6.99 -6.63
N ASN A 136 -11.21 6.58 -5.64
CA ASN A 136 -11.51 5.19 -5.32
C ASN A 136 -12.44 4.54 -6.36
N ILE A 137 -12.57 3.20 -6.29
CA ILE A 137 -13.44 2.36 -7.12
C ILE A 137 -14.91 2.81 -7.04
N ASP A 138 -15.37 3.27 -5.89
CA ASP A 138 -16.73 3.81 -5.67
C ASP A 138 -16.88 5.28 -6.15
N GLY A 139 -15.81 5.87 -6.65
CA GLY A 139 -15.77 7.23 -7.17
C GLY A 139 -15.54 8.31 -6.13
N GLN A 140 -15.32 7.97 -4.86
CA GLN A 140 -14.98 8.93 -3.79
C GLN A 140 -13.48 9.24 -3.80
N ASP A 141 -13.09 10.44 -3.37
CA ASP A 141 -11.68 10.77 -3.20
C ASP A 141 -11.17 10.17 -1.89
N VAL A 142 -9.98 9.59 -1.92
CA VAL A 142 -9.35 8.93 -0.75
C VAL A 142 -7.95 9.50 -0.54
N VAL A 143 -7.59 9.71 0.73
CA VAL A 143 -6.23 10.07 1.14
C VAL A 143 -5.68 9.02 2.09
N LEU A 144 -4.57 8.39 1.70
CA LEU A 144 -3.79 7.54 2.58
C LEU A 144 -2.69 8.38 3.23
N SER A 145 -2.59 8.28 4.54
CA SER A 145 -1.53 8.92 5.32
C SER A 145 -0.57 7.87 5.83
N LEU A 146 0.73 8.17 5.66
CA LEU A 146 1.80 7.25 5.95
C LEU A 146 2.55 7.70 7.19
N TYR A 147 2.53 6.85 8.20
CA TYR A 147 3.14 7.10 9.49
C TYR A 147 4.23 6.06 9.79
N GLY A 148 5.26 6.49 10.51
CA GLY A 148 6.34 5.64 10.98
C GLY A 148 7.70 6.01 10.42
N ASP A 149 8.69 5.24 10.83
CA ASP A 149 10.06 5.47 10.41
C ASP A 149 10.49 4.46 9.35
N PHE A 150 10.64 4.94 8.11
CA PHE A 150 11.22 4.17 7.01
C PHE A 150 12.71 3.91 7.20
N LYS A 151 13.46 4.68 8.00
CA LYS A 151 14.88 4.38 8.30
C LYS A 151 15.00 3.18 9.25
N ALA A 152 14.22 3.18 10.34
CA ALA A 152 13.99 2.00 11.17
C ALA A 152 13.16 0.89 10.48
N ARG A 153 12.61 1.17 9.28
CA ARG A 153 11.82 0.29 8.39
C ARG A 153 10.61 -0.37 9.07
N SER A 154 9.89 0.39 9.90
CA SER A 154 8.62 -0.01 10.52
C SER A 154 7.55 1.04 10.20
N VAL A 155 6.62 0.69 9.30
CA VAL A 155 5.64 1.63 8.73
C VAL A 155 4.24 1.04 8.81
N ARG A 156 3.25 1.90 9.06
CA ARG A 156 1.83 1.58 9.03
C ARG A 156 1.09 2.55 8.11
N PHE A 157 0.25 1.99 7.24
CA PHE A 157 -0.58 2.74 6.29
C PHE A 157 -2.00 2.86 6.83
N THR A 158 -2.54 4.07 6.71
CA THR A 158 -3.81 4.42 7.32
C THR A 158 -4.69 5.18 6.31
N ILE A 159 -5.96 4.81 6.18
CA ILE A 159 -6.95 5.52 5.32
C ILE A 159 -7.55 6.67 6.11
N LEU A 160 -7.40 7.91 5.65
CA LEU A 160 -8.24 9.02 6.07
C LEU A 160 -9.38 9.19 5.06
N ASP A 161 -10.62 9.04 5.52
CA ASP A 161 -11.83 9.29 4.71
C ASP A 161 -11.96 10.78 4.37
N VAL A 162 -12.31 11.12 3.13
CA VAL A 162 -12.38 12.52 2.63
C VAL A 162 -13.84 12.95 2.52
N GLY A 163 -14.38 13.41 3.65
CA GLY A 163 -15.65 14.13 3.72
C GLY A 163 -15.55 15.58 4.23
N ASN A 164 -14.40 16.02 4.77
CA ASN A 164 -14.16 17.40 5.19
C ASN A 164 -12.66 17.62 5.41
N ALA A 165 -12.01 18.36 4.51
CA ALA A 165 -10.58 18.66 4.58
C ALA A 165 -10.28 19.79 5.58
N ASN A 166 -10.61 19.60 6.87
CA ASN A 166 -10.25 20.55 7.94
C ASN A 166 -9.80 19.94 9.28
N ASP A 167 -9.75 18.63 9.46
CA ASP A 167 -9.23 18.04 10.71
C ASP A 167 -7.93 17.29 10.49
N THR A 168 -6.86 17.77 11.13
CA THR A 168 -5.56 17.11 11.23
C THR A 168 -5.53 16.29 12.52
N PRO A 169 -5.15 15.00 12.48
CA PRO A 169 -4.70 14.28 13.66
C PRO A 169 -3.22 13.87 13.57
N GLN A 170 -2.53 14.11 14.68
CA GLN A 170 -1.30 13.44 15.07
C GLN A 170 -1.60 11.93 15.24
N ALA A 171 -0.81 11.07 14.59
CA ALA A 171 -0.83 9.60 14.68
C ALA A 171 -2.19 8.89 14.45
N SER A 172 -2.26 8.11 13.35
CA SER A 172 -3.29 7.09 13.02
C SER A 172 -4.76 7.51 13.05
N ILE A 173 -5.47 7.47 11.90
CA ILE A 173 -6.92 7.24 11.86
C ILE A 173 -7.30 6.30 10.72
N LEU A 174 -7.22 4.99 10.94
CA LEU A 174 -8.36 4.12 11.10
C LEU A 174 -9.62 4.38 10.22
N MET A 175 -9.90 3.49 9.24
CA MET A 175 -11.29 3.27 8.79
C MET A 175 -12.00 2.48 9.90
N ASN A 176 -12.78 3.14 10.77
CA ASN A 176 -13.25 2.64 12.10
C ASN A 176 -12.19 2.26 13.13
N GLY A 177 -10.99 1.93 12.71
CA GLY A 177 -9.98 1.37 13.61
C GLY A 177 -8.78 0.79 12.90
N GLN A 178 -8.82 0.75 11.57
CA GLN A 178 -8.09 -0.29 10.85
C GLN A 178 -6.96 0.26 9.99
N PRO A 179 -5.71 -0.20 10.21
CA PRO A 179 -4.64 -0.04 9.23
C PRO A 179 -5.01 -0.83 7.96
N VAL A 180 -4.52 -0.40 6.80
CA VAL A 180 -4.81 -1.05 5.51
C VAL A 180 -3.62 -1.70 4.85
N ALA A 181 -2.43 -1.36 5.33
CA ALA A 181 -1.24 -2.09 5.03
C ALA A 181 -0.19 -1.89 6.12
N SER A 182 0.74 -2.83 6.19
CA SER A 182 1.86 -2.82 7.13
C SER A 182 3.14 -3.28 6.46
N LEU A 183 4.26 -2.65 6.83
CA LEU A 183 5.60 -3.03 6.39
C LEU A 183 6.34 -3.75 7.51
N ALA A 184 7.05 -4.83 7.18
CA ALA A 184 7.92 -5.56 8.10
C ALA A 184 9.17 -6.09 7.38
N ARG A 185 10.29 -6.25 8.09
CA ARG A 185 11.53 -6.86 7.54
C ARG A 185 11.59 -8.37 7.67
N ASN A 186 10.97 -8.91 8.72
CA ASN A 186 10.89 -10.34 8.91
C ASN A 186 9.56 -10.82 8.33
N SER A 187 9.60 -11.94 7.61
CA SER A 187 8.37 -12.54 7.11
C SER A 187 7.45 -12.87 8.30
N PRO A 188 6.20 -12.41 8.31
CA PRO A 188 5.24 -12.75 9.36
C PRO A 188 4.84 -14.24 9.33
N THR A 189 5.16 -14.93 8.24
CA THR A 189 4.90 -16.36 8.03
C THR A 189 6.22 -17.06 7.71
N PRO A 190 6.53 -18.27 8.20
CA PRO A 190 7.70 -19.05 7.77
C PRO A 190 7.69 -19.45 6.28
N ALA A 191 6.76 -18.90 5.48
CA ALA A 191 6.59 -19.15 4.07
C ALA A 191 7.82 -18.70 3.28
N GLN A 192 8.03 -19.41 2.18
CA GLN A 192 9.24 -19.46 1.37
C GLN A 192 9.79 -18.06 1.07
N ILE A 193 11.02 -17.79 1.55
CA ILE A 193 11.80 -16.65 1.07
C ILE A 193 12.05 -16.91 -0.42
N VAL A 194 11.33 -16.22 -1.30
CA VAL A 194 11.40 -16.44 -2.75
C VAL A 194 12.64 -15.75 -3.33
N PHE A 195 13.05 -14.63 -2.74
CA PHE A 195 14.28 -13.90 -3.09
C PHE A 195 15.25 -13.83 -1.91
N GLY A 196 16.55 -14.10 -2.15
CA GLY A 196 17.62 -13.81 -1.19
C GLY A 196 18.05 -12.33 -1.25
N GLY A 197 18.43 -11.75 -0.10
CA GLY A 197 18.94 -10.37 0.02
C GLY A 197 18.07 -9.44 0.89
N GLU A 198 18.39 -8.15 0.88
CA GLU A 198 17.61 -7.09 1.54
C GLU A 198 16.21 -7.01 0.89
N THR A 199 15.23 -7.62 1.55
CA THR A 199 13.82 -7.61 1.14
C THR A 199 12.95 -7.17 2.30
N TYR A 200 11.82 -6.55 2.01
CA TYR A 200 10.80 -6.23 3.00
C TYR A 200 9.44 -6.77 2.56
N TYR A 201 8.61 -7.04 3.56
CA TYR A 201 7.31 -7.67 3.43
C TYR A 201 6.23 -6.62 3.63
N LEU A 202 5.43 -6.40 2.59
CA LEU A 202 4.26 -5.52 2.61
C LEU A 202 3.02 -6.38 2.77
N THR A 203 2.35 -6.31 3.91
CA THR A 203 1.04 -6.97 4.10
C THR A 203 -0.07 -5.97 3.80
N VAL A 204 -0.93 -6.31 2.85
CA VAL A 204 -2.08 -5.51 2.39
C VAL A 204 -3.36 -6.17 2.91
N GLU A 205 -4.21 -5.39 3.57
CA GLU A 205 -5.45 -5.90 4.17
C GLU A 205 -6.51 -6.26 3.13
N PRO A 206 -7.43 -7.20 3.44
CA PRO A 206 -8.54 -7.58 2.57
C PRO A 206 -9.34 -6.36 2.09
N GLY A 207 -9.65 -6.31 0.80
CA GLY A 207 -10.40 -5.19 0.22
C GLY A 207 -9.54 -4.03 -0.28
N VAL A 208 -8.21 -4.13 -0.22
CA VAL A 208 -7.28 -3.04 -0.58
C VAL A 208 -6.42 -3.40 -1.80
N ASP A 209 -6.34 -2.49 -2.77
CA ASP A 209 -5.59 -2.67 -4.02
C ASP A 209 -4.08 -2.82 -3.77
N ALA A 210 -3.60 -4.06 -3.85
CA ALA A 210 -2.22 -4.39 -3.51
C ALA A 210 -1.16 -3.74 -4.44
N PRO A 211 -1.35 -3.67 -5.78
CA PRO A 211 -0.49 -2.90 -6.67
C PRO A 211 -0.37 -1.42 -6.33
N LEU A 212 -1.48 -0.74 -6.00
CA LEU A 212 -1.43 0.66 -5.59
C LEU A 212 -0.55 0.83 -4.35
N ILE A 213 -0.77 0.02 -3.30
CA ILE A 213 0.01 0.12 -2.06
C ILE A 213 1.50 -0.20 -2.32
N ALA A 214 1.80 -1.22 -3.13
CA ALA A 214 3.18 -1.56 -3.50
C ALA A 214 3.89 -0.39 -4.22
N ALA A 215 3.21 0.29 -5.14
CA ALA A 215 3.75 1.45 -5.83
C ALA A 215 4.05 2.61 -4.88
N ILE A 216 3.15 2.87 -3.92
CA ILE A 216 3.35 3.88 -2.87
C ILE A 216 4.60 3.55 -2.05
N CYS A 217 4.75 2.30 -1.59
CA CYS A 217 5.94 1.83 -0.85
C CYS A 217 7.24 2.08 -1.62
N LEU A 218 7.28 1.70 -2.89
CA LEU A 218 8.47 1.85 -3.73
C LEU A 218 8.87 3.33 -3.94
N CYS A 219 7.90 4.24 -4.07
CA CYS A 219 8.18 5.68 -4.20
C CYS A 219 8.84 6.26 -2.95
N ILE A 220 8.52 5.72 -1.77
CA ILE A 220 9.07 6.18 -0.51
C ILE A 220 10.48 5.65 -0.32
N ASP A 221 10.67 4.35 -0.59
CA ASP A 221 11.98 3.71 -0.54
C ASP A 221 12.98 4.45 -1.43
N GLU A 222 12.57 4.80 -2.65
CA GLU A 222 13.38 5.60 -3.57
C GLU A 222 13.73 7.00 -3.01
N LYS A 223 12.79 7.66 -2.33
CA LYS A 223 13.06 8.97 -1.74
C LYS A 223 14.05 8.87 -0.57
N GLU A 224 13.86 7.90 0.32
CA GLU A 224 14.75 7.71 1.47
C GLU A 224 16.16 7.33 1.01
N PHE A 225 16.28 6.48 -0.02
CA PHE A 225 17.57 6.17 -0.65
C PHE A 225 18.28 7.41 -1.20
N GLU A 226 17.56 8.29 -1.90
CA GLU A 226 18.12 9.56 -2.41
C GLU A 226 18.56 10.50 -1.28
N ASN A 227 17.76 10.61 -0.21
CA ASN A 227 18.12 11.41 0.97
C ASN A 227 19.40 10.88 1.64
N ASP A 228 19.55 9.56 1.77
CA ASP A 228 20.73 8.94 2.39
C ASP A 228 21.98 9.13 1.53
N TRP A 229 21.88 8.97 0.20
CA TRP A 229 23.00 9.20 -0.71
C TRP A 229 23.44 10.68 -0.72
N THR A 230 22.48 11.61 -0.82
CA THR A 230 22.79 13.06 -0.81
C THR A 230 23.40 13.50 0.51
N THR A 231 22.93 12.95 1.64
CA THR A 231 23.51 13.23 2.96
C THR A 231 24.92 12.66 3.07
N THR A 232 25.14 11.42 2.62
CA THR A 232 26.46 10.76 2.68
C THR A 232 27.47 11.46 1.77
N ALA A 233 27.08 11.84 0.55
CA ALA A 233 27.94 12.57 -0.38
C ALA A 233 28.37 13.95 0.15
N MET A 234 27.52 14.62 0.96
CA MET A 234 27.89 15.87 1.62
C MET A 234 28.93 15.69 2.74
N PHE A 235 28.96 14.56 3.43
CA PHE A 235 29.94 14.29 4.51
C PHE A 235 31.36 13.97 4.01
N TRP A 236 31.53 13.57 2.74
CA TRP A 236 32.84 13.31 2.13
C TRP A 236 33.38 14.50 1.31
N ALA A 237 32.61 15.58 1.21
CA ALA A 237 32.95 16.79 0.45
C ALA A 237 33.43 17.96 1.35
N ILE A 238 33.64 17.71 2.65
CA ILE A 238 34.20 18.62 3.66
C ILE A 238 35.47 17.98 4.20
#